data_AF-A0A2T4DUJ3-F1
#
_entry.id   AF-A0A2T4DUJ3-F1
#
_cell.length_a   1.000
_cell.length_b   1.000
_cell.length_c   1.000
_cell.angle_alpha   90.00
_cell.angle_beta   90.00
_cell.angle_gamma   90.00
#
_symmetry.space_group_name_H-M   'P 1'
#
loop_
_entity.id
_entity.type
_entity.pdbx_description
1 polymer ?
#
loop_
_entity_poly.entity_id
_entity_poly.type
_entity_poly.pdbx_seq_one_letter_code
_entity_poly.pdbx_strand_id
1 'polypeptide(L)'
;MFKKIRKGIKMTLILASVFITLVVIGGYAELRIFGEAFGSECEKSESWTMGGYRIQRYKCLGWAGPHNYRADLYKNGKRIDESKYLIDSCFFKFRPEDDLYLEFNICDKSINEIRAKKRQLNIDKVNSVDIKDCKTGISKALGEKERQKFINDWNKARISDHRDRAPIFYSGNKFEILVSLGNDKIKFYGFNHLIADEFNWVYYINKNETSYFEQLMNGKYR
;
A
#
# COMPACT_ATOMS: atom_id res chain seq x y z
N MET A 1 67.84 -5.96 -9.64
CA MET A 1 66.63 -6.50 -10.31
C MET A 1 65.30 -5.91 -9.81
N PHE A 2 65.13 -5.63 -8.51
CA PHE A 2 63.87 -5.13 -7.92
C PHE A 2 63.38 -3.73 -8.37
N LYS A 3 64.26 -2.86 -8.89
CA LYS A 3 63.91 -1.47 -9.25
C LYS A 3 63.06 -1.37 -10.54
N LYS A 4 63.20 -2.33 -11.47
CA LYS A 4 62.44 -2.37 -12.74
C LYS A 4 61.01 -2.87 -12.52
N ILE A 5 60.83 -3.89 -11.67
CA ILE A 5 59.51 -4.45 -11.30
C ILE A 5 58.64 -3.40 -10.61
N ARG A 6 59.23 -2.58 -9.72
CA ARG A 6 58.53 -1.50 -9.00
C ARG A 6 58.06 -0.35 -9.90
N LYS A 7 58.73 -0.10 -11.04
CA LYS A 7 58.29 0.90 -12.03
C LYS A 7 57.14 0.38 -12.90
N GLY A 8 57.18 -0.90 -13.30
CA GLY A 8 56.10 -1.54 -14.05
C GLY A 8 54.77 -1.54 -13.30
N ILE A 9 54.79 -1.97 -12.03
CA ILE A 9 53.58 -2.03 -11.18
C ILE A 9 52.97 -0.63 -10.97
N LYS A 10 53.80 0.41 -10.79
CA LYS A 10 53.31 1.79 -10.66
C LYS A 10 52.62 2.28 -11.94
N MET A 11 53.16 1.96 -13.11
CA MET A 11 52.57 2.36 -14.39
C MET A 11 51.24 1.64 -14.64
N THR A 12 51.17 0.34 -14.32
CA THR A 12 49.93 -0.45 -14.42
C THR A 12 48.84 0.08 -13.49
N LEU A 13 49.18 0.48 -12.25
CA LEU A 13 48.22 1.07 -11.31
C LEU A 13 47.67 2.42 -11.79
N ILE A 14 48.52 3.28 -12.37
CA ILE A 14 48.07 4.57 -12.93
C ILE A 14 47.12 4.32 -14.11
N LEU A 15 47.45 3.41 -15.02
CA LEU A 15 46.59 3.05 -16.15
C LEU A 15 45.26 2.47 -15.71
N ALA A 16 45.25 1.58 -14.72
CA ALA A 16 44.02 1.03 -14.16
C ALA A 16 43.16 2.11 -13.49
N SER A 17 43.77 3.05 -12.76
CA SER A 17 43.05 4.16 -12.12
C SER A 17 42.40 5.10 -13.14
N VAL A 18 43.09 5.43 -14.22
CA VAL A 18 42.55 6.26 -15.30
C VAL A 18 41.39 5.54 -16.00
N PHE A 19 41.55 4.25 -16.29
CA PHE A 19 40.49 3.46 -16.92
C PHE A 19 39.23 3.37 -16.06
N ILE A 20 39.37 3.10 -14.76
CA ILE A 20 38.23 3.09 -13.82
C ILE A 20 37.55 4.45 -13.78
N THR A 21 38.33 5.54 -13.74
CA THR A 21 37.78 6.91 -13.73
C THR A 21 36.97 7.18 -15.01
N LEU A 22 37.46 6.77 -16.17
CA LEU A 22 36.74 6.92 -17.45
C LEU A 22 35.46 6.09 -17.49
N VAL A 23 35.46 4.86 -16.98
CA VAL A 23 34.25 4.01 -16.91
C VAL A 23 33.22 4.62 -15.97
N VAL A 24 33.63 5.15 -14.82
CA VAL A 24 32.71 5.80 -13.87
C VAL A 24 32.11 7.07 -14.46
N ILE A 25 32.92 7.91 -15.09
CA ILE A 25 32.44 9.15 -15.73
C ILE A 25 31.52 8.82 -16.92
N GLY A 26 31.91 7.88 -17.77
CA GLY A 26 31.10 7.43 -18.91
C GLY A 26 29.78 6.83 -18.46
N GLY A 27 29.81 5.91 -17.48
CA GLY A 27 28.60 5.32 -16.92
C GLY A 27 27.68 6.35 -16.25
N TYR A 28 28.24 7.35 -15.56
CA TYR A 28 27.45 8.44 -14.97
C TYR A 28 26.79 9.34 -16.04
N ALA A 29 27.52 9.65 -17.11
CA ALA A 29 26.99 10.45 -18.22
C ALA A 29 25.87 9.71 -18.97
N GLU A 30 26.07 8.44 -19.28
CA GLU A 30 25.03 7.60 -19.88
C GLU A 30 23.80 7.51 -18.96
N LEU A 31 23.98 7.20 -17.67
CA LEU A 31 22.86 7.16 -16.71
C LEU A 31 22.09 8.48 -16.64
N ARG A 32 22.76 9.62 -16.78
CA ARG A 32 22.11 10.93 -16.78
C ARG A 32 21.33 11.20 -18.07
N ILE A 33 21.93 10.94 -19.23
CA ILE A 33 21.28 11.13 -20.55
C ILE A 33 20.08 10.20 -20.68
N PHE A 34 20.27 8.93 -20.30
CA PHE A 34 19.19 7.97 -20.21
C PHE A 34 18.14 8.42 -19.19
N GLY A 35 18.53 8.90 -18.01
CA GLY A 35 17.62 9.44 -16.99
C GLY A 35 16.76 10.61 -17.46
N GLU A 36 17.29 11.52 -18.28
CA GLU A 36 16.54 12.64 -18.88
C GLU A 36 15.63 12.16 -20.03
N ALA A 37 16.06 11.17 -20.83
CA ALA A 37 15.20 10.49 -21.81
C ALA A 37 14.11 9.61 -21.13
N PHE A 38 14.33 9.21 -19.89
CA PHE A 38 13.37 8.51 -19.03
C PHE A 38 12.49 9.51 -18.25
N GLY A 39 11.79 10.36 -19.00
CA GLY A 39 10.47 10.92 -18.68
C GLY A 39 10.17 11.26 -17.22
N SER A 40 10.83 12.27 -16.66
CA SER A 40 10.37 12.91 -15.42
C SER A 40 9.44 14.10 -15.67
N GLU A 41 9.28 14.52 -16.93
CA GLU A 41 8.43 15.64 -17.30
C GLU A 41 6.96 15.20 -17.33
N CYS A 42 6.25 15.64 -16.29
CA CYS A 42 4.80 15.53 -16.21
C CYS A 42 4.18 16.87 -16.57
N GLU A 43 3.44 16.91 -17.68
CA GLU A 43 2.71 18.09 -18.08
C GLU A 43 1.35 18.14 -17.38
N LYS A 44 0.91 19.34 -17.00
CA LYS A 44 -0.45 19.54 -16.50
C LYS A 44 -1.41 19.40 -17.68
N SER A 45 -2.33 18.44 -17.61
CA SER A 45 -3.30 18.23 -18.69
C SER A 45 -4.62 18.93 -18.40
N GLU A 46 -5.18 18.70 -17.21
CA GLU A 46 -6.54 19.14 -16.85
C GLU A 46 -6.60 19.52 -15.37
N SER A 47 -7.46 20.47 -15.02
CA SER A 47 -7.64 20.94 -13.64
C SER A 47 -9.11 21.19 -13.36
N TRP A 48 -9.61 20.66 -12.25
CA TRP A 48 -10.99 20.87 -11.79
C TRP A 48 -10.99 21.47 -10.40
N THR A 49 -11.99 22.29 -10.10
CA THR A 49 -12.18 22.87 -8.77
C THR A 49 -13.63 22.67 -8.33
N MET A 50 -13.82 22.09 -7.15
CA MET A 50 -15.14 21.83 -6.55
C MET A 50 -15.03 21.71 -5.04
N GLY A 51 -16.00 22.29 -4.32
CA GLY A 51 -16.08 22.19 -2.86
C GLY A 51 -14.83 22.66 -2.11
N GLY A 52 -14.07 23.62 -2.64
CA GLY A 52 -12.80 24.08 -2.06
C GLY A 52 -11.60 23.16 -2.31
N TYR A 53 -11.77 22.08 -3.08
CA TYR A 53 -10.71 21.21 -3.55
C TYR A 53 -10.31 21.55 -4.98
N ARG A 54 -9.05 21.27 -5.33
CA ARG A 54 -8.56 21.32 -6.70
C ARG A 54 -7.94 19.97 -7.08
N ILE A 55 -8.45 19.37 -8.14
CA ILE A 55 -7.89 18.15 -8.73
C ILE A 55 -7.03 18.58 -9.92
N GLN A 56 -5.76 18.17 -9.94
CA GLN A 56 -4.86 18.44 -11.05
C GLN A 56 -4.43 17.12 -11.68
N ARG A 57 -4.82 16.91 -12.94
CA ARG A 57 -4.33 15.78 -13.72
C ARG A 57 -3.00 16.14 -14.38
N TYR A 58 -2.13 15.15 -14.39
CA TYR A 58 -0.84 15.20 -15.06
C TYR A 58 -0.76 14.09 -16.10
N LYS A 59 -0.13 14.41 -17.23
CA LYS A 59 0.24 13.49 -18.29
C LYS A 59 1.76 13.34 -18.23
N CYS A 60 2.21 12.20 -17.75
CA CYS A 60 3.63 11.88 -17.61
C CYS A 60 4.05 10.91 -18.72
N LEU A 61 5.30 11.00 -19.19
CA LEU A 61 5.87 9.97 -20.05
C LEU A 61 6.16 8.71 -19.24
N GLY A 62 5.62 7.57 -19.66
CA GLY A 62 5.85 6.28 -19.02
C GLY A 62 7.13 5.59 -19.51
N TRP A 63 7.54 4.54 -18.80
CA TRP A 63 8.67 3.70 -19.19
C TRP A 63 8.35 3.03 -20.53
N ALA A 64 9.13 3.37 -21.57
CA ALA A 64 8.96 2.95 -22.98
C ALA A 64 7.92 3.71 -23.84
N GLY A 65 7.47 4.90 -23.44
CA GLY A 65 6.76 5.84 -24.33
C GLY A 65 5.25 6.03 -24.11
N PRO A 66 4.45 5.04 -23.66
CA PRO A 66 3.05 5.28 -23.32
C PRO A 66 2.92 6.30 -22.20
N HIS A 67 1.95 7.21 -22.32
CA HIS A 67 1.68 8.16 -21.25
C HIS A 67 1.07 7.47 -20.03
N ASN A 68 1.54 7.84 -18.85
CA ASN A 68 0.89 7.52 -17.58
C ASN A 68 0.14 8.77 -17.08
N TYR A 69 -1.09 8.57 -16.60
CA TYR A 69 -1.91 9.64 -16.06
C TYR A 69 -1.98 9.50 -14.54
N ARG A 70 -1.69 10.59 -13.84
CA ARG A 70 -1.91 10.71 -12.40
C ARG A 70 -2.76 11.94 -12.11
N ALA A 71 -3.40 11.95 -10.96
CA ALA A 71 -4.10 13.13 -10.47
C ALA A 71 -3.67 13.45 -9.03
N ASP A 72 -3.45 14.72 -8.75
CA ASP A 72 -3.10 15.21 -7.42
C ASP A 72 -4.30 15.99 -6.86
N LEU A 73 -4.60 15.78 -5.59
CA LEU A 73 -5.65 16.49 -4.87
C LEU A 73 -5.04 17.59 -4.01
N TYR A 74 -5.58 18.79 -4.12
CA TYR A 74 -5.17 19.96 -3.33
C TYR A 74 -6.33 20.51 -2.52
N LYS A 75 -6.03 21.00 -1.32
CA LYS A 75 -6.92 21.81 -0.48
C LYS A 75 -6.13 22.99 0.06
N ASN A 76 -6.67 24.21 -0.06
CA ASN A 76 -5.98 25.44 0.34
C ASN A 76 -4.55 25.58 -0.26
N GLY A 77 -4.39 25.21 -1.53
CA GLY A 77 -3.10 25.28 -2.24
C GLY A 77 -2.08 24.17 -1.89
N LYS A 78 -2.31 23.38 -0.83
CA LYS A 78 -1.42 22.28 -0.44
C LYS A 78 -1.90 20.95 -1.02
N ARG A 79 -0.98 20.14 -1.55
CA ARG A 79 -1.27 18.77 -1.97
C ARG A 79 -1.58 17.92 -0.75
N ILE A 80 -2.74 17.26 -0.74
CA ILE A 80 -3.20 16.40 0.36
C ILE A 80 -3.23 14.93 -0.02
N ASP A 81 -3.32 14.60 -1.31
CA ASP A 81 -3.25 13.22 -1.79
C ASP A 81 -2.85 13.13 -3.27
N GLU A 82 -2.50 11.94 -3.73
CA GLU A 82 -2.21 11.59 -5.13
C GLU A 82 -2.92 10.29 -5.50
N SER A 83 -3.71 10.30 -6.57
CA SER A 83 -4.34 9.12 -7.14
C SER A 83 -3.66 8.72 -8.43
N LYS A 84 -3.25 7.44 -8.49
CA LYS A 84 -2.65 6.82 -9.69
C LYS A 84 -3.70 6.17 -10.61
N TYR A 85 -4.97 6.20 -10.22
CA TYR A 85 -6.02 5.46 -10.90
C TYR A 85 -7.26 6.36 -11.07
N LEU A 86 -7.59 6.66 -12.32
CA LEU A 86 -8.94 7.06 -12.69
C LEU A 86 -9.82 5.80 -12.65
N ILE A 87 -10.95 5.86 -11.93
CA ILE A 87 -11.93 4.76 -11.93
C ILE A 87 -12.64 4.74 -13.29
N ASP A 88 -12.96 5.92 -13.81
CA ASP A 88 -13.50 6.17 -15.15
C ASP A 88 -13.21 7.64 -15.53
N SER A 89 -13.64 8.06 -16.73
CA SER A 89 -13.55 9.42 -17.26
C SER A 89 -14.11 10.51 -16.34
N CYS A 90 -15.12 10.19 -15.52
CA CYS A 90 -15.78 11.16 -14.62
C CYS A 90 -15.38 11.04 -13.14
N PHE A 91 -14.75 9.93 -12.71
CA PHE A 91 -14.63 9.62 -11.29
C PHE A 91 -13.19 9.60 -10.81
N PHE A 92 -12.91 10.42 -9.80
CA PHE A 92 -11.65 10.41 -9.05
C PHE A 92 -11.90 10.00 -7.61
N LYS A 93 -11.04 9.13 -7.10
CA LYS A 93 -11.06 8.71 -5.71
C LYS A 93 -9.71 8.99 -5.06
N PHE A 94 -9.76 9.68 -3.93
CA PHE A 94 -8.61 10.08 -3.13
C PHE A 94 -8.78 9.64 -1.68
N ARG A 95 -7.67 9.42 -1.00
CA ARG A 95 -7.56 9.11 0.42
C ARG A 95 -6.67 10.13 1.13
N PRO A 96 -7.20 11.33 1.44
CA PRO A 96 -6.43 12.36 2.15
C PRO A 96 -6.11 12.00 3.61
N GLU A 97 -6.91 11.13 4.24
CA GLU A 97 -6.72 10.65 5.61
C GLU A 97 -6.94 9.14 5.66
N ASP A 98 -6.44 8.45 6.68
CA ASP A 98 -6.50 6.98 6.73
C ASP A 98 -7.93 6.42 6.70
N ASP A 99 -8.90 7.12 7.27
CA ASP A 99 -10.31 6.72 7.36
C ASP A 99 -11.25 7.46 6.41
N LEU A 100 -10.76 8.41 5.63
CA LEU A 100 -11.55 9.24 4.72
C LEU A 100 -11.18 8.97 3.27
N TYR A 101 -12.20 8.62 2.50
CA TYR A 101 -12.16 8.61 1.05
C TYR A 101 -13.03 9.74 0.50
N LEU A 102 -12.48 10.47 -0.47
CA LEU A 102 -13.20 11.48 -1.22
C LEU A 102 -13.40 10.98 -2.65
N GLU A 103 -14.65 10.78 -3.03
CA GLU A 103 -15.05 10.45 -4.39
C GLU A 103 -15.60 11.70 -5.07
N PHE A 104 -14.93 12.11 -6.13
CA PHE A 104 -15.30 13.26 -6.95
C PHE A 104 -15.88 12.76 -8.25
N ASN A 105 -17.09 13.22 -8.58
CA ASN A 105 -17.66 13.10 -9.90
C ASN A 105 -17.51 14.45 -10.61
N ILE A 106 -16.58 14.53 -11.57
CA ILE A 106 -16.31 15.79 -12.28
C ILE A 106 -17.40 16.17 -13.29
N CYS A 107 -18.19 15.19 -13.74
CA CYS A 107 -19.26 15.39 -14.69
C CYS A 107 -20.49 16.00 -14.00
N ASP A 108 -20.83 15.53 -12.80
CA ASP A 108 -21.96 16.03 -12.00
C ASP A 108 -21.56 17.06 -10.94
N LYS A 109 -20.26 17.39 -10.83
CA LYS A 109 -19.68 18.31 -9.85
C LYS A 109 -20.05 17.96 -8.40
N SER A 110 -20.14 16.67 -8.08
CA SER A 110 -20.47 16.19 -6.75
C SER A 110 -19.24 15.61 -6.04
N ILE A 111 -19.28 15.68 -4.70
CA ILE A 111 -18.24 15.16 -3.81
C ILE A 111 -18.93 14.29 -2.78
N ASN A 112 -18.54 13.02 -2.73
CA ASN A 112 -19.01 12.07 -1.74
C ASN A 112 -17.89 11.78 -0.75
N GLU A 113 -18.17 12.00 0.53
CA GLU A 113 -17.28 11.57 1.61
C GLU A 113 -17.66 10.16 2.05
N ILE A 114 -16.67 9.27 2.05
CA ILE A 114 -16.87 7.89 2.49
C ILE A 114 -15.89 7.60 3.61
N ARG A 115 -16.44 7.35 4.81
CA ARG A 115 -15.66 7.02 6.00
C ARG A 115 -15.86 5.58 6.42
N ALA A 116 -14.76 4.90 6.74
CA ALA A 116 -14.83 3.57 7.33
C ALA A 116 -15.29 3.67 8.79
N LYS A 117 -16.38 2.98 9.14
CA LYS A 117 -16.87 2.92 10.52
C LYS A 117 -16.19 1.77 11.28
N LYS A 118 -14.86 1.84 11.39
CA LYS A 118 -14.08 0.79 12.07
C LYS A 118 -14.46 0.71 13.54
N ARG A 119 -15.05 -0.41 13.95
CA ARG A 119 -15.42 -0.67 15.34
C ARG A 119 -14.17 -0.98 16.18
N GLN A 120 -13.87 -0.13 17.15
CA GLN A 120 -12.81 -0.39 18.13
C GLN A 120 -13.23 -1.53 19.05
N LEU A 121 -12.33 -2.48 19.28
CA LEU A 121 -12.55 -3.60 20.19
C LEU A 121 -11.94 -3.27 21.55
N ASN A 122 -12.76 -3.22 22.59
CA ASN A 122 -12.27 -3.13 23.96
C ASN A 122 -11.89 -4.53 24.45
N ILE A 123 -10.63 -4.71 24.82
CA ILE A 123 -10.07 -5.98 25.26
C ILE A 123 -10.83 -6.62 26.42
N ASP A 124 -11.32 -5.81 27.36
CA ASP A 124 -12.04 -6.25 28.56
C ASP A 124 -13.47 -6.69 28.26
N LYS A 125 -14.01 -6.29 27.10
CA LYS A 125 -15.37 -6.63 26.65
C LYS A 125 -15.40 -7.82 25.70
N VAL A 126 -14.24 -8.29 25.22
CA VAL A 126 -14.15 -9.42 24.29
C VAL A 126 -14.06 -10.72 25.09
N ASN A 127 -15.12 -11.52 25.02
CA ASN A 127 -15.20 -12.82 25.67
C ASN A 127 -14.34 -13.86 24.93
N SER A 128 -14.55 -13.98 23.62
CA SER A 128 -13.85 -14.94 22.77
C SER A 128 -13.53 -14.36 21.40
N VAL A 129 -12.49 -14.90 20.78
CA VAL A 129 -12.20 -14.74 19.36
C VAL A 129 -12.01 -16.13 18.78
N ASP A 130 -12.88 -16.51 17.87
CA ASP A 130 -12.91 -17.81 17.23
C ASP A 130 -12.49 -17.66 15.77
N ILE A 131 -11.49 -18.42 15.34
CA ILE A 131 -11.00 -18.42 13.95
C ILE A 131 -11.31 -19.76 13.31
N LYS A 132 -11.96 -19.73 12.15
CA LYS A 132 -12.24 -20.88 11.31
C LYS A 132 -11.52 -20.76 9.98
N ASP A 133 -10.69 -21.74 9.64
CA ASP A 133 -10.13 -21.88 8.31
C ASP A 133 -11.22 -22.43 7.36
N CYS A 134 -11.62 -21.65 6.36
CA CYS A 134 -12.67 -22.09 5.43
C CYS A 134 -12.22 -23.20 4.47
N LYS A 135 -10.91 -23.42 4.31
CA LYS A 135 -10.36 -24.48 3.45
C LYS A 135 -10.47 -25.83 4.11
N THR A 136 -10.05 -25.92 5.37
CA THR A 136 -10.00 -27.18 6.13
C THR A 136 -11.25 -27.39 6.99
N GLY A 137 -12.01 -26.33 7.27
CA GLY A 137 -13.16 -26.35 8.17
C GLY A 137 -12.78 -26.33 9.65
N ILE A 138 -11.48 -26.37 9.97
CA ILE A 138 -10.97 -26.38 11.35
C ILE A 138 -11.25 -25.03 12.01
N SER A 139 -11.79 -25.08 13.23
CA SER A 139 -12.07 -23.90 14.05
C SER A 139 -11.26 -23.96 15.34
N LYS A 140 -10.75 -22.82 15.78
CA LYS A 140 -9.99 -22.67 17.02
C LYS A 140 -10.41 -21.40 17.76
N ALA A 141 -10.76 -21.57 19.03
CA ALA A 141 -10.86 -20.46 19.98
C ALA A 141 -9.45 -19.98 20.36
N LEU A 142 -9.19 -18.69 20.24
CA LEU A 142 -7.90 -18.12 20.60
C LEU A 142 -7.69 -18.14 22.11
N GLY A 143 -6.46 -18.48 22.52
CA GLY A 143 -5.99 -18.28 23.88
C GLY A 143 -5.87 -16.80 24.21
N GLU A 144 -5.65 -16.49 25.50
CA GLU A 144 -5.60 -15.11 25.97
C GLU A 144 -4.56 -14.27 25.22
N LYS A 145 -3.33 -14.79 25.05
CA LYS A 145 -2.25 -14.06 24.37
C LYS A 145 -2.58 -13.77 22.91
N GLU A 146 -3.07 -14.77 22.18
CA GLU A 146 -3.46 -14.62 20.77
C GLU A 146 -4.66 -13.67 20.62
N ARG A 147 -5.62 -13.74 21.54
CA ARG A 147 -6.79 -12.85 21.57
C ARG A 147 -6.37 -11.40 21.79
N GLN A 148 -5.51 -11.13 22.78
CA GLN A 148 -5.01 -9.77 23.04
C GLN A 148 -4.23 -9.22 21.83
N LYS A 149 -3.39 -10.05 21.21
CA LYS A 149 -2.66 -9.69 19.98
C LYS A 149 -3.63 -9.33 18.86
N PHE A 150 -4.60 -10.19 18.56
CA PHE A 150 -5.60 -9.93 17.52
C PHE A 150 -6.32 -8.59 17.74
N ILE A 151 -6.78 -8.31 18.96
CA ILE A 151 -7.50 -7.08 19.31
C ILE A 151 -6.60 -5.85 19.11
N ASN A 152 -5.36 -5.91 19.59
CA ASN A 152 -4.40 -4.82 19.46
C ASN A 152 -4.04 -4.55 17.99
N ASP A 153 -3.79 -5.61 17.22
CA ASP A 153 -3.44 -5.47 15.81
C ASP A 153 -4.64 -4.99 14.99
N TRP A 154 -5.85 -5.49 15.28
CA TRP A 154 -7.10 -4.98 14.71
C TRP A 154 -7.25 -3.49 14.98
N ASN A 155 -7.17 -3.05 16.24
CA ASN A 155 -7.36 -1.63 16.58
C ASN A 155 -6.33 -0.72 15.90
N LYS A 156 -5.09 -1.21 15.69
CA LYS A 156 -4.01 -0.50 14.96
C LYS A 156 -4.05 -0.64 13.45
N ALA A 157 -4.88 -1.55 12.90
CA ALA A 157 -4.90 -1.84 11.48
C ALA A 157 -5.24 -0.61 10.63
N ARG A 158 -4.50 -0.42 9.54
CA ARG A 158 -4.73 0.67 8.60
C ARG A 158 -5.83 0.28 7.62
N ILE A 159 -6.77 1.19 7.39
CA ILE A 159 -7.86 1.00 6.44
C ILE A 159 -7.30 0.97 5.01
N SER A 160 -7.94 0.17 4.17
CA SER A 160 -7.75 0.09 2.75
C SER A 160 -9.09 -0.14 2.08
N ASP A 161 -9.51 0.81 1.27
CA ASP A 161 -10.65 0.63 0.40
C ASP A 161 -10.26 -0.24 -0.80
N HIS A 162 -10.78 -1.45 -0.82
CA HIS A 162 -10.68 -2.37 -1.95
C HIS A 162 -12.06 -2.68 -2.55
N ARG A 163 -13.08 -1.86 -2.26
CA ARG A 163 -14.45 -2.09 -2.75
C ARG A 163 -14.54 -1.99 -4.28
N ASP A 164 -13.67 -1.19 -4.91
CA ASP A 164 -13.64 -0.98 -6.36
C ASP A 164 -12.62 -1.88 -7.09
N ARG A 165 -12.02 -2.86 -6.40
CA ARG A 165 -11.02 -3.77 -6.96
C ARG A 165 -11.55 -5.20 -6.99
N ALA A 166 -10.91 -6.04 -7.80
CA ALA A 166 -11.20 -7.47 -7.80
C ALA A 166 -11.16 -8.04 -6.36
N PRO A 167 -12.05 -8.99 -6.00
CA PRO A 167 -12.15 -9.51 -4.64
C PRO A 167 -10.79 -10.03 -4.16
N ILE A 168 -10.28 -9.47 -3.07
CA ILE A 168 -8.98 -9.88 -2.53
C ILE A 168 -9.09 -11.17 -1.72
N PHE A 169 -10.30 -11.45 -1.23
CA PHE A 169 -10.63 -12.66 -0.46
C PHE A 169 -11.19 -13.72 -1.40
N TYR A 170 -10.30 -14.48 -2.05
CA TYR A 170 -10.71 -15.65 -2.85
C TYR A 170 -11.25 -16.75 -1.95
N SER A 171 -12.29 -17.44 -2.40
CA SER A 171 -13.14 -18.35 -1.61
C SER A 171 -12.41 -19.52 -0.94
N GLY A 172 -11.21 -19.89 -1.41
CA GLY A 172 -10.50 -21.09 -0.96
C GLY A 172 -9.48 -20.94 0.17
N ASN A 173 -9.04 -19.72 0.52
CA ASN A 173 -8.00 -19.50 1.55
C ASN A 173 -8.41 -18.48 2.63
N LYS A 174 -9.70 -18.23 2.77
CA LYS A 174 -10.23 -17.24 3.72
C LYS A 174 -10.37 -17.84 5.12
N PHE A 175 -10.07 -17.03 6.13
CA PHE A 175 -10.40 -17.29 7.51
C PHE A 175 -11.70 -16.58 7.84
N GLU A 176 -12.57 -17.23 8.60
CA GLU A 176 -13.72 -16.59 9.22
C GLU A 176 -13.37 -16.32 10.68
N ILE A 177 -13.48 -15.06 11.12
CA ILE A 177 -13.20 -14.66 12.50
C ILE A 177 -14.48 -14.19 13.14
N LEU A 178 -14.84 -14.77 14.28
CA LEU A 178 -15.98 -14.39 15.09
C LEU A 178 -15.49 -13.82 16.42
N VAL A 179 -15.83 -12.57 16.69
CA VAL A 179 -15.48 -11.89 17.95
C VAL A 179 -16.75 -11.76 18.78
N SER A 180 -16.76 -12.37 19.97
CA SER A 180 -17.90 -12.32 20.89
C SER A 180 -17.71 -11.24 21.94
N LEU A 181 -18.68 -10.33 22.07
CA LEU A 181 -18.71 -9.18 22.98
C LEU A 181 -19.95 -9.27 23.90
N GLY A 182 -19.91 -10.13 24.92
CA GLY A 182 -21.11 -10.41 25.72
C GLY A 182 -22.21 -11.06 24.87
N ASN A 183 -23.32 -10.34 24.66
CA ASN A 183 -24.46 -10.77 23.83
C ASN A 183 -24.31 -10.40 22.35
N ASP A 184 -23.28 -9.63 21.98
CA ASP A 184 -23.04 -9.17 20.61
C ASP A 184 -21.94 -10.01 19.95
N LYS A 185 -21.99 -10.10 18.61
CA LYS A 185 -21.01 -10.85 17.80
C LYS A 185 -20.64 -10.06 16.57
N ILE A 186 -19.35 -9.96 16.29
CA ILE A 186 -18.83 -9.32 15.09
C ILE A 186 -18.16 -10.38 14.23
N LYS A 187 -18.51 -10.40 12.94
CA LYS A 187 -17.93 -11.29 11.97
C LYS A 187 -16.94 -10.54 11.09
N PHE A 188 -15.78 -11.17 10.89
CA PHE A 188 -14.76 -10.71 9.96
C PHE A 188 -14.34 -11.83 9.02
N TYR A 189 -13.73 -11.44 7.90
CA TYR A 189 -13.07 -12.36 6.98
C TYR A 189 -11.58 -12.01 6.88
N GLY A 190 -10.72 -12.99 7.09
CA GLY A 190 -9.26 -12.84 7.05
C GLY A 190 -8.65 -13.49 5.81
N PHE A 191 -7.56 -12.93 5.31
CA PHE A 191 -6.70 -13.57 4.31
C PHE A 191 -5.29 -13.00 4.43
N ASN A 192 -4.27 -13.84 4.62
CA ASN A 192 -2.91 -13.40 4.92
C ASN A 192 -2.90 -12.37 6.07
N HIS A 193 -2.45 -11.15 5.80
CA HIS A 193 -2.40 -10.02 6.74
C HIS A 193 -3.58 -9.03 6.58
N LEU A 194 -4.66 -9.45 5.93
CA LEU A 194 -5.83 -8.63 5.64
C LEU A 194 -7.03 -9.09 6.44
N ILE A 195 -7.82 -8.13 6.93
CA ILE A 195 -9.16 -8.37 7.47
C ILE A 195 -10.18 -7.56 6.68
N ALA A 196 -11.31 -8.17 6.33
CA ALA A 196 -12.51 -7.48 5.90
C ALA A 196 -13.57 -7.51 7.00
N ASP A 197 -14.27 -6.39 7.19
CA ASP A 197 -15.48 -6.34 8.00
C ASP A 197 -16.74 -6.71 7.19
N GLU A 198 -17.89 -6.70 7.86
CA GLU A 198 -19.20 -7.00 7.27
C GLU A 198 -19.63 -6.03 6.14
N PHE A 199 -19.00 -4.85 6.06
CA PHE A 199 -19.25 -3.84 5.03
C PHE A 199 -18.19 -3.90 3.92
N ASN A 200 -17.35 -4.93 3.89
CA ASN A 200 -16.25 -5.12 2.95
C ASN A 200 -15.16 -4.05 3.00
N TRP A 201 -15.04 -3.30 4.11
CA TRP A 201 -13.83 -2.51 4.34
C TRP A 201 -12.68 -3.45 4.64
N VAL A 202 -11.53 -3.22 4.00
CA VAL A 202 -10.35 -4.05 4.20
C VAL A 202 -9.35 -3.32 5.08
N TYR A 203 -8.67 -4.05 5.94
CA TYR A 203 -7.75 -3.53 6.92
C TYR A 203 -6.44 -4.32 6.84
N TYR A 204 -5.32 -3.60 6.76
CA TYR A 204 -3.98 -4.19 6.80
C TYR A 204 -3.55 -4.40 8.24
N ILE A 205 -3.40 -5.65 8.63
CA ILE A 205 -3.00 -6.09 9.96
C ILE A 205 -1.57 -6.62 9.87
N ASN A 206 -0.60 -5.84 10.35
CA ASN A 206 0.82 -6.20 10.33
C ASN A 206 1.34 -6.69 8.95
N LYS A 207 1.72 -5.74 8.07
CA LYS A 207 2.08 -5.97 6.66
C LYS A 207 3.21 -7.00 6.43
N ASN A 208 3.98 -7.35 7.45
CA ASN A 208 5.12 -8.26 7.33
C ASN A 208 4.74 -9.75 7.48
N GLU A 209 3.51 -10.07 7.88
CA GLU A 209 3.10 -11.44 8.21
C GLU A 209 2.13 -12.02 7.17
N THR A 210 2.66 -12.57 6.08
CA THR A 210 1.84 -13.21 5.03
C THR A 210 1.03 -14.42 5.53
N SER A 211 1.34 -14.98 6.69
CA SER A 211 0.64 -16.12 7.31
C SER A 211 0.03 -15.81 8.68
N TYR A 212 -0.38 -14.56 8.92
CA TYR A 212 -0.93 -14.09 10.19
C TYR A 212 -1.97 -15.04 10.83
N PHE A 213 -3.06 -15.36 10.12
CA PHE A 213 -4.11 -16.20 10.71
C PHE A 213 -3.64 -17.63 11.00
N GLU A 214 -2.78 -18.19 10.15
CA GLU A 214 -2.19 -19.51 10.40
C GLU A 214 -1.32 -19.51 11.67
N GLN A 215 -0.56 -18.44 11.90
CA GLN A 215 0.23 -18.28 13.12
C GLN A 215 -0.67 -18.14 14.36
N LEU A 216 -1.81 -17.45 14.28
CA LEU A 216 -2.82 -17.36 15.36
C LEU A 216 -3.41 -18.72 15.67
N MET A 217 -3.76 -19.47 14.63
CA MET A 217 -4.28 -20.82 14.82
C MET A 217 -3.24 -21.78 15.40
N ASN A 218 -1.95 -21.62 15.05
CA ASN A 218 -0.90 -22.53 15.52
C ASN A 218 -0.28 -22.13 16.87
N GLY A 219 -0.60 -20.94 17.40
CA GLY A 219 0.03 -20.42 18.63
C GLY A 219 1.55 -20.20 18.47
N LYS A 220 2.03 -20.05 17.23
CA LYS A 220 3.46 -19.96 16.89
C LYS A 220 3.90 -18.50 16.71
N TYR A 221 3.54 -17.65 17.66
CA TYR A 221 4.00 -16.26 17.66
C TYR A 221 5.28 -16.10 18.47
N ARG A 222 6.30 -15.54 17.83
CA ARG A 222 7.55 -15.08 18.45
C ARG A 222 7.49 -13.58 18.69
#